data_AF-S8DXF3-F1
#
_entry.id   AF-S8DXF3-F1
#
_cell.length_a   1.000
_cell.length_b   1.000
_cell.length_c   1.000
_cell.angle_alpha   90.00
_cell.angle_beta   90.00
_cell.angle_gamma   90.00
#
_symmetry.space_group_name_H-M   'P 1'
#
loop_
_entity.id
_entity.type
_entity.pdbx_description
1 polymer ?
#
loop_
_entity_poly.entity_id
_entity_poly.type
_entity_poly.pdbx_seq_one_letter_code
_entity_poly.pdbx_strand_id
1 'polypeptide(L)'
;MEYVSCVLWDGLYHITGTDIVRALVFRFEAFGRPVRNMKKFEEGVFSDLRNLKPGVDACLEEPKSPFLELLFKYQCIRTQKKQKVFYWFSVPHDRLFLDALERDLKRERQGLETTTAVTGEPAQSFRYTYDPKRSLYEQFSEAQGRIAGEGELEAAVRAHELELEGERASPMSFSASSSPGPGGASRRGGRRRWQL
;
A
#
# COMPACT_ATOMS: atom_id res chain seq x y z
N MET A 1 -9.60 -7.34 14.45
CA MET A 1 -8.70 -7.16 13.30
C MET A 1 -9.53 -7.25 12.04
N GLU A 2 -9.71 -6.14 11.35
CA GLU A 2 -10.30 -6.11 10.01
C GLU A 2 -9.21 -6.50 9.00
N TYR A 3 -9.53 -7.35 8.03
CA TYR A 3 -8.59 -7.80 6.99
C TYR A 3 -8.84 -7.01 5.70
N VAL A 4 -7.78 -6.80 4.91
CA VAL A 4 -7.83 -6.22 3.56
C VAL A 4 -7.83 -7.37 2.56
N SER A 5 -8.84 -7.44 1.70
CA SER A 5 -8.96 -8.54 0.73
C SER A 5 -8.25 -8.20 -0.58
N CYS A 6 -7.36 -9.10 -1.02
CA CYS A 6 -6.80 -9.09 -2.37
C CYS A 6 -7.48 -10.19 -3.18
N VAL A 7 -8.12 -9.82 -4.29
CA VAL A 7 -8.95 -10.75 -5.07
C VAL A 7 -8.34 -10.98 -6.45
N LEU A 8 -7.98 -12.23 -6.75
CA LEU A 8 -7.54 -12.63 -8.07
C LEU A 8 -8.77 -12.91 -8.95
N TRP A 9 -8.92 -12.17 -10.05
CA TRP A 9 -10.00 -12.33 -11.01
C TRP A 9 -9.47 -12.06 -12.42
N ASP A 10 -9.82 -12.91 -13.39
CA ASP A 10 -9.36 -12.80 -14.79
C ASP A 10 -7.84 -12.60 -14.95
N GLY A 11 -7.04 -13.28 -14.12
CA GLY A 11 -5.58 -13.18 -14.12
C GLY A 11 -4.99 -11.90 -13.51
N LEU A 12 -5.83 -10.99 -13.00
CA LEU A 12 -5.40 -9.73 -12.38
C LEU A 12 -5.81 -9.64 -10.90
N TYR A 13 -4.98 -8.98 -10.11
CA TYR A 13 -5.26 -8.70 -8.70
C TYR A 13 -6.09 -7.43 -8.56
N HIS A 14 -7.14 -7.53 -7.77
CA HIS A 14 -8.12 -6.49 -7.55
C HIS A 14 -8.24 -6.13 -6.07
N ILE A 15 -8.58 -4.86 -5.81
CA ILE A 15 -8.92 -4.33 -4.50
C ILE A 15 -10.19 -3.48 -4.60
N THR A 16 -11.04 -3.54 -3.57
CA THR A 16 -12.26 -2.75 -3.51
C THR A 16 -12.01 -1.40 -2.86
N GLY A 17 -12.83 -0.39 -3.18
CA GLY A 17 -12.77 0.91 -2.50
C GLY A 17 -12.91 0.79 -0.98
N THR A 18 -13.72 -0.17 -0.51
CA THR A 18 -13.88 -0.44 0.93
C THR A 18 -12.57 -0.94 1.55
N ASP A 19 -11.89 -1.87 0.90
CA ASP A 19 -10.62 -2.41 1.40
C ASP A 19 -9.47 -1.39 1.31
N ILE A 20 -9.49 -0.48 0.33
CA ILE A 20 -8.58 0.68 0.27
C ILE A 20 -8.78 1.58 1.50
N VAL A 21 -10.04 1.93 1.84
CA VAL A 21 -10.34 2.74 3.03
C VAL A 21 -9.83 2.05 4.29
N ARG A 22 -10.09 0.74 4.46
CA ARG A 22 -9.59 -0.04 5.61
C ARG A 22 -8.08 -0.01 5.73
N ALA A 23 -7.37 -0.20 4.61
CA ALA A 23 -5.92 -0.15 4.57
C ALA A 23 -5.38 1.23 5.01
N LEU A 24 -6.04 2.31 4.57
CA LEU A 24 -5.66 3.66 4.98
C LEU A 24 -5.96 3.91 6.46
N VAL A 25 -7.13 3.53 6.96
CA VAL A 25 -7.49 3.67 8.39
C VAL A 25 -6.44 2.97 9.26
N PHE A 26 -6.05 1.75 8.89
CA PHE A 26 -5.00 1.01 9.57
C PHE A 26 -3.65 1.75 9.55
N ARG A 27 -3.25 2.30 8.40
CA ARG A 27 -2.02 3.11 8.30
C ARG A 27 -2.08 4.37 9.16
N PHE A 28 -3.23 5.03 9.24
CA PHE A 28 -3.44 6.20 10.11
C PHE A 28 -3.35 5.84 11.60
N GLU A 29 -3.92 4.71 12.00
CA GLU A 29 -3.81 4.19 13.36
C GLU A 29 -2.36 3.83 13.71
N ALA A 30 -1.65 3.13 12.81
CA ALA A 30 -0.24 2.81 12.97
C ALA A 30 0.67 4.05 12.98
N PHE A 31 0.28 5.11 12.26
CA PHE A 31 0.98 6.40 12.28
C PHE A 31 0.73 7.19 13.58
N GLY A 32 -0.24 6.77 14.41
CA GLY A 32 -0.59 7.49 15.63
C GLY A 32 -1.60 8.63 15.43
N ARG A 33 -2.35 8.63 14.30
CA ARG A 33 -3.49 9.52 14.04
C ARG A 33 -4.77 8.73 13.71
N PRO A 34 -5.42 8.09 14.69
CA PRO A 34 -6.66 7.36 14.44
C PRO A 34 -7.73 8.25 13.81
N VAL A 35 -8.48 7.67 12.87
CA VAL A 35 -9.60 8.33 12.18
C VAL A 35 -10.78 8.47 13.14
N ARG A 36 -11.20 9.71 13.40
CA ARG A 36 -12.35 10.03 14.26
C ARG A 36 -13.63 10.24 13.45
N ASN A 37 -13.51 10.86 12.28
CA ASN A 37 -14.65 11.15 11.41
C ASN A 37 -14.62 10.26 10.16
N MET A 38 -15.06 9.01 10.32
CA MET A 38 -15.03 7.99 9.25
C MET A 38 -15.78 8.41 7.99
N LYS A 39 -16.93 9.09 8.12
CA LYS A 39 -17.74 9.49 6.97
C LYS A 39 -17.01 10.49 6.07
N LYS A 40 -16.47 11.57 6.66
CA LYS A 40 -15.69 12.58 5.91
C LYS A 40 -14.39 11.99 5.36
N PHE A 41 -13.78 11.04 6.08
CA PHE A 41 -12.57 10.35 5.63
C PHE A 41 -12.86 9.49 4.39
N GLU A 42 -13.90 8.65 4.43
CA GLU A 42 -14.39 7.86 3.30
C GLU A 42 -14.68 8.75 2.09
N GLU A 43 -15.42 9.85 2.26
CA GLU A 43 -15.72 10.81 1.19
C GLU A 43 -14.45 11.39 0.55
N GLY A 44 -13.42 11.71 1.34
CA GLY A 44 -12.13 12.19 0.85
C GLY A 44 -11.36 11.15 0.05
N VAL A 45 -11.26 9.92 0.56
CA VAL A 45 -10.59 8.81 -0.14
C VAL A 45 -11.31 8.47 -1.43
N PHE A 46 -12.65 8.36 -1.40
CA PHE A 46 -13.43 8.13 -2.62
C PHE A 46 -13.28 9.27 -3.62
N SER A 47 -13.11 10.52 -3.15
CA SER A 47 -12.83 11.64 -4.03
C SER A 47 -11.53 11.45 -4.81
N ASP A 48 -10.46 10.98 -4.15
CA ASP A 48 -9.15 10.75 -4.80
C ASP A 48 -9.20 9.58 -5.77
N LEU A 49 -9.92 8.51 -5.40
CA LEU A 49 -10.10 7.32 -6.24
C LEU A 49 -10.89 7.61 -7.53
N ARG A 50 -11.54 8.77 -7.65
CA ARG A 50 -12.17 9.20 -8.92
C ARG A 50 -11.14 9.46 -10.01
N ASN A 51 -9.90 9.83 -9.65
CA ASN A 51 -8.84 10.15 -10.61
C ASN A 51 -8.35 8.92 -11.40
N LEU A 52 -8.51 7.72 -10.83
CA LEU A 52 -8.16 6.45 -11.49
C LEU A 52 -9.15 6.17 -12.63
N LYS A 53 -8.70 5.79 -13.82
CA LYS A 53 -9.59 5.65 -14.99
C LYS A 53 -10.16 4.23 -15.11
N PRO A 54 -11.49 4.08 -15.31
CA PRO A 54 -12.05 2.79 -15.70
C PRO A 54 -11.44 2.28 -17.01
N GLY A 55 -11.13 0.99 -17.10
CA GLY A 55 -10.47 0.34 -18.23
C GLY A 55 -8.94 0.40 -18.20
N VAL A 56 -8.34 1.28 -17.38
CA VAL A 56 -6.88 1.40 -17.23
C VAL A 56 -6.46 1.02 -15.82
N ASP A 57 -7.06 1.65 -14.81
CA ASP A 57 -6.70 1.50 -13.40
C ASP A 57 -7.75 0.70 -12.61
N ALA A 58 -8.92 0.47 -13.21
CA ALA A 58 -10.06 -0.15 -12.57
C ALA A 58 -11.01 -0.80 -13.57
N CYS A 59 -11.68 -1.87 -13.15
CA CYS A 59 -12.84 -2.44 -13.82
C CYS A 59 -14.12 -1.78 -13.36
N LEU A 60 -15.06 -1.57 -14.28
CA LEU A 60 -16.40 -1.10 -13.95
C LEU A 60 -17.38 -2.25 -14.12
N GLU A 61 -17.77 -2.83 -13.01
CA GLU A 61 -18.60 -4.03 -12.98
C GLU A 61 -20.08 -3.68 -12.86
N GLU A 62 -20.89 -4.27 -13.73
CA GLU A 62 -22.35 -4.12 -13.73
C GLU A 62 -23.00 -4.91 -12.58
N PRO A 63 -24.19 -4.48 -12.10
CA PRO A 63 -24.93 -5.22 -11.08
C PRO A 63 -25.13 -6.69 -11.49
N LYS A 64 -25.02 -7.60 -10.52
CA LYS A 64 -25.15 -9.05 -10.71
C LYS A 64 -24.08 -9.69 -11.61
N SER A 65 -22.93 -9.05 -11.81
CA SER A 65 -21.81 -9.76 -12.44
C SER A 65 -21.29 -10.87 -11.51
N PRO A 66 -20.78 -12.00 -12.06
CA PRO A 66 -20.19 -13.07 -11.25
C PRO A 66 -19.06 -12.57 -10.34
N PHE A 67 -18.35 -11.54 -10.78
CA PHE A 67 -17.30 -10.92 -9.99
C PHE A 67 -17.87 -10.15 -8.78
N LEU A 68 -18.92 -9.35 -8.96
CA LEU A 68 -19.59 -8.67 -7.83
C LEU A 68 -20.26 -9.64 -6.87
N GLU A 69 -20.81 -10.75 -7.36
CA GLU A 69 -21.33 -11.81 -6.51
C GLU A 69 -20.23 -12.41 -5.62
N LEU A 70 -19.05 -12.68 -6.19
CA LEU A 70 -17.89 -13.13 -5.44
C LEU A 70 -17.46 -12.12 -4.37
N LEU A 71 -17.31 -10.85 -4.75
CA LEU A 71 -16.91 -9.77 -3.84
C LEU A 71 -17.93 -9.56 -2.71
N PHE A 72 -19.22 -9.66 -3.01
CA PHE A 72 -20.29 -9.54 -2.02
C PHE A 72 -20.31 -10.75 -1.08
N LYS A 73 -20.13 -11.96 -1.61
CA LYS A 73 -20.05 -13.20 -0.82
C LYS A 73 -18.93 -13.14 0.22
N TYR A 74 -17.78 -12.58 -0.13
CA TYR A 74 -16.63 -12.43 0.77
C TYR A 74 -16.61 -11.11 1.56
N GLN A 75 -17.69 -10.32 1.51
CA GLN A 75 -17.81 -9.05 2.25
C GLN A 75 -16.73 -8.02 1.88
N CYS A 76 -16.19 -8.10 0.66
CA CYS A 76 -15.28 -7.09 0.11
C CYS A 76 -16.05 -5.83 -0.33
N ILE A 77 -17.35 -5.97 -0.62
CA ILE A 77 -18.26 -4.87 -0.96
C ILE A 77 -19.56 -4.97 -0.15
N ARG A 78 -20.18 -3.83 0.15
CA ARG A 78 -21.43 -3.75 0.93
C ARG A 78 -22.71 -3.87 0.09
N THR A 79 -22.62 -3.67 -1.23
CA THR A 79 -23.79 -3.68 -2.13
C THR A 79 -23.42 -4.31 -3.47
N GLN A 80 -24.40 -4.88 -4.18
CA GLN A 80 -24.24 -5.41 -5.53
C GLN A 80 -24.70 -4.43 -6.62
N LYS A 81 -24.67 -3.13 -6.31
CA LYS A 81 -24.84 -2.08 -7.33
C LYS A 81 -23.61 -2.04 -8.23
N LYS A 82 -23.68 -1.27 -9.32
CA LYS A 82 -22.52 -0.99 -10.17
C LYS A 82 -21.35 -0.52 -9.31
N GLN A 83 -20.22 -1.24 -9.36
CA GLN A 83 -19.03 -0.93 -8.58
C GLN A 83 -17.84 -0.68 -9.49
N LYS A 84 -17.00 0.26 -9.07
CA LYS A 84 -15.66 0.42 -9.61
C LYS A 84 -14.70 -0.38 -8.74
N VAL A 85 -14.11 -1.42 -9.32
CA VAL A 85 -13.15 -2.30 -8.65
C VAL A 85 -11.77 -1.99 -9.20
N PHE A 86 -10.80 -1.72 -8.34
CA PHE A 86 -9.49 -1.21 -8.76
C PHE A 86 -8.50 -2.35 -8.95
N TYR A 87 -7.57 -2.18 -9.89
CA TYR A 87 -6.42 -3.07 -9.96
C TYR A 87 -5.48 -2.77 -8.80
N TRP A 88 -5.06 -3.80 -8.09
CA TRP A 88 -4.23 -3.66 -6.88
C TRP A 88 -2.98 -2.82 -7.15
N PHE A 89 -2.29 -3.09 -8.26
CA PHE A 89 -1.06 -2.40 -8.65
C PHE A 89 -1.27 -0.97 -9.18
N SER A 90 -2.48 -0.60 -9.58
CA SER A 90 -2.80 0.75 -10.08
C SER A 90 -3.19 1.72 -8.97
N VAL A 91 -3.42 1.24 -7.75
CA VAL A 91 -3.80 2.08 -6.61
C VAL A 91 -2.53 2.62 -5.94
N PRO A 92 -2.29 3.95 -5.95
CA PRO A 92 -1.12 4.52 -5.30
C PRO A 92 -1.37 4.68 -3.80
N HIS A 93 -1.24 3.59 -3.04
CA HIS A 93 -1.56 3.52 -1.61
C HIS A 93 -0.81 4.56 -0.76
N ASP A 94 0.50 4.71 -0.99
CA ASP A 94 1.31 5.72 -0.32
C ASP A 94 0.83 7.15 -0.62
N ARG A 95 0.50 7.44 -1.88
CA ARG A 95 0.01 8.76 -2.29
C ARG A 95 -1.36 9.07 -1.68
N LEU A 96 -2.29 8.12 -1.68
CA LEU A 96 -3.61 8.28 -1.05
C LEU A 96 -3.49 8.58 0.44
N PHE A 97 -2.56 7.93 1.14
CA PHE A 97 -2.29 8.20 2.54
C PHE A 97 -1.77 9.63 2.74
N LEU A 98 -0.79 10.05 1.93
CA LEU A 98 -0.19 11.38 2.04
C LEU A 98 -1.18 12.50 1.67
N ASP A 99 -1.99 12.32 0.62
CA ASP A 99 -3.03 13.26 0.22
C ASP A 99 -4.10 13.41 1.32
N ALA A 100 -4.48 12.29 1.95
CA ALA A 100 -5.40 12.31 3.09
C ALA A 100 -4.77 13.03 4.31
N LEU A 101 -3.50 12.77 4.60
CA LEU A 101 -2.78 13.40 5.71
C LEU A 101 -2.61 14.90 5.48
N GLU A 102 -2.24 15.32 4.26
CA GLU A 102 -2.07 16.72 3.90
C GLU A 102 -3.35 17.52 4.12
N ARG A 103 -4.49 16.99 3.66
CA ARG A 103 -5.80 17.64 3.84
C ARG A 103 -6.11 17.85 5.30
N ASP A 104 -5.80 16.86 6.13
CA ASP A 104 -6.07 16.93 7.55
C ASP A 104 -5.16 17.94 8.26
N LEU A 105 -3.87 17.97 7.92
CA LEU A 105 -2.92 18.96 8.44
C LEU A 105 -3.27 20.39 7.99
N LYS A 106 -3.77 20.56 6.75
CA LYS A 106 -4.30 21.84 6.26
C LYS A 106 -5.49 22.33 7.08
N ARG A 107 -6.44 21.42 7.39
CA ARG A 107 -7.62 21.74 8.23
C ARG A 107 -7.21 22.09 9.65
N GLU A 108 -6.30 21.33 10.24
CA GLU A 108 -5.78 21.58 11.59
C GLU A 108 -5.15 22.97 11.71
N ARG A 109 -4.32 23.36 10.72
CA ARG A 109 -3.73 24.70 10.68
C ARG A 109 -4.76 25.81 10.53
N GLN A 110 -5.85 25.54 9.82
CA GLN A 110 -6.97 26.48 9.64
C GLN A 110 -7.95 26.47 10.83
N GLY A 111 -7.71 25.65 11.87
CA GLY A 111 -8.62 25.49 13.00
C GLY A 111 -9.95 24.83 12.63
N LEU A 112 -10.02 24.14 11.49
CA LEU A 112 -11.18 23.39 11.03
C LEU A 112 -11.19 21.98 11.62
N GLU A 113 -12.38 21.39 11.71
CA GLU A 113 -12.55 20.01 12.18
C GLU A 113 -11.80 19.03 11.24
N THR A 114 -10.79 18.35 11.79
CA THR A 114 -10.01 17.31 11.13
C THR A 114 -10.74 15.97 11.13
N THR A 115 -10.35 15.06 10.23
CA THR A 115 -10.91 13.70 10.19
C THR A 115 -10.16 12.73 11.09
N THR A 116 -8.91 13.04 11.41
CA THR A 116 -7.98 12.27 12.24
C THR A 116 -7.49 13.13 13.41
N ALA A 117 -7.12 12.47 14.50
CA ALA A 117 -6.62 13.14 15.70
C ALA A 117 -5.30 12.52 16.13
N VAL A 118 -4.31 13.35 16.45
CA VAL A 118 -3.01 12.89 16.95
C VAL A 118 -3.19 12.24 18.32
N THR A 119 -2.80 10.97 18.45
CA THR A 119 -2.83 10.23 19.72
C THR A 119 -1.47 9.63 20.11
N GLY A 120 -0.56 9.44 19.17
CA GLY A 120 0.74 8.79 19.43
C GLY A 120 1.84 9.21 18.48
N GLU A 121 3.03 8.68 18.71
CA GLU A 121 4.17 8.80 17.79
C GLU A 121 4.03 7.79 16.63
N PRO A 122 4.52 8.09 15.41
CA PRO A 122 5.31 9.26 14.99
C PRO A 122 4.51 10.55 14.71
N ALA A 123 3.18 10.53 14.79
CA ALA A 123 2.36 11.69 14.45
C ALA A 123 2.54 12.91 15.37
N GLN A 124 2.88 12.71 16.64
CA GLN A 124 3.16 13.80 17.59
C GLN A 124 4.45 14.54 17.23
N SER A 125 5.51 13.81 16.85
CA SER A 125 6.80 14.39 16.44
C SER A 125 6.85 14.81 14.96
N PHE A 126 5.84 14.48 14.17
CA PHE A 126 5.81 14.78 12.74
C PHE A 126 5.72 16.29 12.48
N ARG A 127 6.86 16.91 12.17
CA ARG A 127 6.94 18.32 11.75
C ARG A 127 6.65 18.45 10.26
N TYR A 128 5.43 18.81 9.92
CA TYR A 128 5.07 19.13 8.53
C TYR A 128 5.53 20.54 8.12
N THR A 129 6.58 20.62 7.30
CA THR A 129 6.91 21.83 6.54
C THR A 129 6.07 21.90 5.26
N TYR A 130 4.96 22.64 5.35
CA TYR A 130 4.15 22.95 4.18
C TYR A 130 4.93 23.86 3.23
N ASP A 131 5.35 23.32 2.08
CA ASP A 131 5.89 24.10 0.99
C ASP A 131 4.82 24.18 -0.12
N PRO A 132 4.25 25.36 -0.43
CA PRO A 132 3.26 25.49 -1.49
C PRO A 132 3.78 25.13 -2.89
N LYS A 133 5.10 24.95 -3.06
CA LYS A 133 5.72 24.52 -4.32
C LYS A 133 5.97 23.02 -4.42
N ARG A 134 5.80 22.25 -3.33
CA ARG A 134 6.16 20.83 -3.25
C ARG A 134 5.13 20.02 -2.47
N SER A 135 4.61 18.94 -3.07
CA SER A 135 3.65 18.06 -2.39
C SER A 135 4.30 17.22 -1.28
N LEU A 136 3.52 16.77 -0.29
CA LEU A 136 4.01 15.84 0.75
C LEU A 136 4.65 14.58 0.15
N TYR A 137 4.12 14.10 -0.98
CA TYR A 137 4.67 12.98 -1.72
C TYR A 137 6.08 13.25 -2.25
N GLU A 138 6.35 14.44 -2.78
CA GLU A 138 7.69 14.81 -3.27
C GLU A 138 8.71 14.88 -2.14
N GLN A 139 8.31 15.42 -0.99
CA GLN A 139 9.18 15.52 0.19
C GLN A 139 9.57 14.14 0.75
N PHE A 140 8.63 13.17 0.77
CA PHE A 140 8.90 11.81 1.21
C PHE A 140 9.66 10.96 0.18
N SER A 141 9.36 11.13 -1.11
CA SER A 141 10.03 10.37 -2.18
C SER A 141 11.50 10.80 -2.35
N GLU A 142 11.81 12.10 -2.22
CA GLU A 142 13.19 12.59 -2.20
C GLU A 142 13.96 12.06 -0.98
N ALA A 143 13.34 12.03 0.22
CA ALA A 143 13.99 11.51 1.44
C ALA A 143 14.27 10.01 1.40
N GLN A 144 13.53 9.24 0.59
CA GLN A 144 13.74 7.80 0.37
C GLN A 144 14.56 7.47 -0.89
N GLY A 145 15.03 8.46 -1.65
CA GLY A 145 15.76 8.23 -2.91
C GLY A 145 14.89 7.63 -4.04
N ARG A 146 13.56 7.75 -3.95
CA ARG A 146 12.62 7.24 -4.95
C ARG A 146 12.60 8.14 -6.19
N ILE A 147 12.62 7.54 -7.37
CA ILE A 147 12.56 8.27 -8.65
C ILE A 147 11.09 8.64 -8.92
N ALA A 148 10.83 9.90 -9.27
CA ALA A 148 9.48 10.37 -9.58
C ALA A 148 8.84 9.54 -10.72
N GLY A 149 7.70 8.91 -10.46
CA GLY A 149 6.98 8.05 -11.41
C GLY A 149 7.23 6.55 -11.26
N GLU A 150 8.12 6.15 -10.36
CA GLU A 150 8.36 4.74 -10.02
C GLU A 150 7.22 4.17 -9.17
N GLY A 151 6.60 3.07 -9.62
CA GLY A 151 5.60 2.35 -8.84
C GLY A 151 6.21 1.64 -7.63
N GLU A 152 5.41 1.38 -6.58
CA GLU A 152 5.86 0.66 -5.37
C GLU A 152 6.53 -0.68 -5.70
N LEU A 153 6.04 -1.38 -6.74
CA LEU A 153 6.61 -2.63 -7.24
C LEU A 153 7.99 -2.42 -7.87
N GLU A 154 8.17 -1.38 -8.69
CA GLU A 154 9.47 -1.10 -9.32
C GLU A 154 10.52 -0.70 -8.27
N ALA A 155 10.11 0.07 -7.26
CA ALA A 155 10.98 0.42 -6.12
C ALA A 155 11.39 -0.80 -5.29
N ALA A 156 10.46 -1.71 -5.03
CA ALA A 156 10.76 -2.96 -4.33
C ALA A 156 11.67 -3.87 -5.18
N VAL A 157 11.45 -3.94 -6.49
CA VAL A 157 12.29 -4.72 -7.41
C VAL A 157 13.70 -4.13 -7.46
N ARG A 158 13.86 -2.81 -7.59
CA ARG A 158 15.19 -2.17 -7.59
C ARG A 158 15.92 -2.32 -6.26
N ALA A 159 15.22 -2.17 -5.14
CA ALA A 159 15.82 -2.41 -3.83
C ALA A 159 16.32 -3.86 -3.69
N HIS A 160 15.53 -4.83 -4.12
CA HIS A 160 15.91 -6.24 -4.14
C HIS A 160 17.05 -6.53 -5.14
N GLU A 161 17.06 -5.87 -6.30
CA GLU A 161 18.12 -6.02 -7.31
C GLU A 161 19.46 -5.45 -6.79
N LEU A 162 19.44 -4.31 -6.11
CA LEU A 162 20.61 -3.74 -5.42
C LEU A 162 21.09 -4.61 -4.25
N GLU A 163 20.18 -5.24 -3.49
CA GLU A 163 20.54 -6.22 -2.45
C GLU A 163 21.23 -7.45 -3.06
N LEU A 164 20.71 -7.99 -4.15
CA LEU A 164 21.31 -9.12 -4.86
C LEU A 164 22.67 -8.78 -5.49
N GLU A 165 22.84 -7.56 -6.00
CA GLU A 165 24.12 -7.06 -6.51
C GLU A 165 25.14 -6.86 -5.39
N GLY A 166 24.69 -6.37 -4.22
CA GLY A 166 25.51 -6.26 -3.01
C GLY A 166 25.98 -7.61 -2.47
N GLU A 167 25.13 -8.64 -2.50
CA GLU A 167 25.50 -10.01 -2.11
C GLU A 167 26.47 -10.65 -3.12
N ARG A 168 26.40 -10.29 -4.41
CA ARG A 168 27.35 -10.74 -5.43
C ARG A 168 28.74 -10.12 -5.31
N ALA A 169 28.86 -8.97 -4.66
CA ALA A 169 30.10 -8.20 -4.57
C ALA A 169 30.97 -8.55 -3.34
N SER A 170 30.60 -9.56 -2.53
CA SER A 170 31.46 -10.04 -1.44
C SER A 170 32.59 -10.94 -1.98
N PRO A 171 33.87 -10.54 -1.94
CA PRO A 171 34.95 -11.43 -2.29
C PRO A 171 35.12 -12.46 -1.18
N MET A 172 34.81 -13.72 -1.47
CA MET A 172 35.19 -14.84 -0.60
C MET A 172 36.72 -14.86 -0.48
N SER A 173 37.23 -14.50 0.70
CA SER A 173 38.62 -14.77 1.07
C SER A 173 38.76 -16.27 1.29
N PHE A 174 39.48 -16.92 0.37
CA PHE A 174 39.73 -18.35 0.42
C PHE A 174 40.96 -18.61 1.31
N SER A 175 40.76 -19.04 2.56
CA SER A 175 41.81 -19.70 3.34
C SER A 175 41.77 -21.20 3.06
N ALA A 176 42.84 -21.71 2.45
CA ALA A 176 42.98 -23.11 2.12
C ALA A 176 43.34 -23.93 3.39
N SER A 177 42.53 -24.94 3.72
CA SER A 177 43.06 -26.17 4.31
C SER A 177 42.15 -27.39 4.04
N SER A 178 42.72 -28.32 3.27
CA SER A 178 42.58 -29.80 3.27
C SER A 178 41.25 -30.48 3.65
N SER A 179 40.72 -31.21 2.66
CA SER A 179 39.63 -32.22 2.65
C SER A 179 39.99 -33.54 3.40
N PRO A 180 39.22 -34.67 3.33
CA PRO A 180 37.90 -34.94 2.72
C PRO A 180 36.93 -35.86 3.53
N GLY A 181 35.67 -35.97 3.06
CA GLY A 181 34.77 -37.08 3.42
C GLY A 181 33.40 -37.00 2.70
N PRO A 182 32.97 -38.02 1.92
CA PRO A 182 31.79 -37.92 1.06
C PRO A 182 30.53 -38.55 1.70
N GLY A 183 29.35 -38.03 1.36
CA GLY A 183 28.11 -38.75 1.66
C GLY A 183 26.81 -37.99 1.39
N GLY A 184 26.09 -38.41 0.34
CA GLY A 184 24.64 -38.63 0.44
C GLY A 184 23.70 -37.47 0.11
N ALA A 185 22.92 -37.66 -0.95
CA ALA A 185 21.86 -36.81 -1.47
C ALA A 185 20.65 -36.60 -0.51
N SER A 186 19.91 -35.50 -0.69
CA SER A 186 18.49 -35.57 -1.10
C SER A 186 17.85 -34.17 -1.16
N ARG A 187 17.22 -33.88 -2.31
CA ARG A 187 16.26 -32.79 -2.51
C ARG A 187 15.06 -32.95 -1.57
N ARG A 188 14.51 -31.85 -1.06
CA ARG A 188 13.08 -31.67 -0.73
C ARG A 188 12.73 -30.19 -0.65
N GLY A 189 11.69 -29.80 -1.39
CA GLY A 189 11.18 -28.43 -1.49
C GLY A 189 10.52 -27.97 -0.19
N GLY A 190 10.86 -26.75 0.23
CA GLY A 190 10.27 -26.09 1.39
C GLY A 190 9.08 -25.22 1.00
N ARG A 191 7.89 -25.58 1.48
CA ARG A 191 6.76 -24.65 1.63
C ARG A 191 7.14 -23.61 2.68
N ARG A 192 7.19 -22.32 2.32
CA ARG A 192 7.29 -21.24 3.31
C ARG A 192 5.91 -20.82 3.77
N ARG A 193 5.58 -21.23 5.01
CA ARG A 193 4.51 -20.69 5.84
C ARG A 193 5.05 -19.39 6.44
N TRP A 194 4.40 -18.26 6.18
CA TRP A 194 4.62 -17.04 6.95
C TRP A 194 3.52 -16.97 8.01
N GLN A 195 3.91 -17.09 9.28
CA GLN A 195 3.10 -16.67 10.41
C GLN A 195 3.51 -15.24 10.73
N LEU A 196 2.53 -14.36 10.90
CA LEU A 196 2.69 -13.05 11.55
C LEU A 196 2.97 -13.26 13.04
#